data_AF-A0A6S7HUT3-F1
#
_entry.id   AF-A0A6S7HUT3-F1
#
_cell.length_a   1.000
_cell.length_b   1.000
_cell.length_c   1.000
_cell.angle_alpha   90.00
_cell.angle_beta   90.00
_cell.angle_gamma   90.00
#
_symmetry.space_group_name_H-M   'P 1'
#
loop_
_entity.id
_entity.type
_entity.pdbx_description
1 polymer ?
#
loop_
_entity_poly.entity_id
_entity_poly.type
_entity_poly.pdbx_seq_one_letter_code
_entity_poly.pdbx_strand_id
1 'polypeptide(L)'
;DAQNQSRIVVHGLRLRCQNYAFQVTPIFNNYGCGKCGVCYPHSKLGKSSEIYSFRMTIVRTSALHNSIKQSNWLIAVLVVIVVLALTIFSIVVIIIWKKKRAVEKAEEPNIIPKGRPVTEVFIAHGSHCKDCEDAVLSVATYLDTTGLCKCIPNLRSLPKEWSPSQTQYYENQIEKCQKVIVLFTVNENHEFEDNIKERNFIYQKNLIRSELLANYSTTKFIPVYMDFLSDLDIPSFLRNKKSFSLPSQLTELVLYIIGEPVCKPVSACPRQSLEEDGSLMKRKKILEGKIKNLNVKHQKKLRVQNNNMLAQVV
;
A
#
# COMPACT_ATOMS: atom_id res chain seq x y z
N ASP A 1 -21.67 -15.08 -72.30
CA ASP A 1 -22.10 -16.48 -72.41
C ASP A 1 -21.03 -17.39 -71.82
N ALA A 2 -21.36 -18.63 -71.40
CA ALA A 2 -20.44 -19.58 -70.74
C ALA A 2 -19.20 -19.96 -71.60
N GLN A 3 -19.18 -19.56 -72.87
CA GLN A 3 -18.01 -19.68 -73.77
C GLN A 3 -17.33 -18.34 -74.12
N ASN A 4 -17.60 -17.28 -73.35
CA ASN A 4 -16.73 -16.11 -73.25
C ASN A 4 -16.45 -15.32 -74.54
N GLN A 5 -17.37 -15.27 -75.50
CA GLN A 5 -17.17 -14.50 -76.76
C GLN A 5 -18.03 -13.23 -76.91
N SER A 6 -18.86 -12.89 -75.93
CA SER A 6 -19.66 -11.64 -75.98
C SER A 6 -19.62 -10.93 -74.63
N ARG A 7 -19.00 -9.74 -74.59
CA ARG A 7 -19.02 -8.83 -73.43
C ARG A 7 -20.20 -7.88 -73.59
N ILE A 8 -21.18 -7.98 -72.69
CA ILE A 8 -22.27 -6.99 -72.60
C ILE A 8 -21.83 -5.92 -71.60
N VAL A 9 -21.65 -4.69 -72.08
CA VAL A 9 -21.29 -3.54 -71.23
C VAL A 9 -22.56 -2.72 -70.97
N VAL A 10 -22.96 -2.63 -69.71
CA VAL A 10 -24.13 -1.83 -69.28
C VAL A 10 -23.64 -0.50 -68.72
N HIS A 11 -23.87 0.60 -69.43
CA HIS A 11 -23.56 1.94 -68.95
C HIS A 11 -24.75 2.56 -68.20
N GLY A 12 -24.50 3.24 -67.07
CA GLY A 12 -25.51 4.08 -66.40
C GLY A 12 -25.95 3.66 -64.98
N LEU A 13 -25.34 2.64 -64.36
CA LEU A 13 -25.67 2.28 -62.97
C LEU A 13 -24.98 3.24 -61.99
N ARG A 14 -25.76 4.12 -61.32
CA ARG A 14 -25.26 4.99 -60.24
C ARG A 14 -24.82 4.15 -59.03
N LEU A 15 -23.75 4.60 -58.36
CA LEU A 15 -23.01 3.97 -57.24
C LEU A 15 -23.79 3.53 -55.98
N ARG A 16 -25.13 3.62 -55.93
CA ARG A 16 -25.95 3.25 -54.75
C ARG A 16 -26.43 1.79 -54.72
N CYS A 17 -25.98 0.94 -55.64
CA CYS A 17 -26.44 -0.45 -55.76
C CYS A 17 -25.35 -1.48 -55.43
N GLN A 18 -24.61 -1.32 -54.32
CA GLN A 18 -23.53 -2.24 -53.93
C GLN A 18 -24.01 -3.64 -53.48
N ASN A 19 -25.31 -3.85 -53.25
CA ASN A 19 -25.87 -5.11 -52.74
C ASN A 19 -26.93 -5.73 -53.67
N TYR A 20 -26.80 -5.57 -54.98
CA TYR A 20 -27.69 -6.21 -55.94
C TYR A 20 -26.90 -7.12 -56.86
N ALA A 21 -27.38 -8.36 -57.00
CA ALA A 21 -26.94 -9.26 -58.06
C ALA A 21 -27.91 -9.12 -59.24
N PHE A 22 -27.37 -9.08 -60.45
CA PHE A 22 -28.17 -8.99 -61.67
C PHE A 22 -28.07 -10.30 -62.44
N GLN A 23 -29.21 -10.85 -62.81
CA GLN A 23 -29.27 -11.96 -63.74
C GLN A 23 -29.70 -11.43 -65.10
N VAL A 24 -28.87 -11.66 -66.12
CA VAL A 24 -29.15 -11.30 -67.51
C VAL A 24 -29.46 -12.58 -68.27
N THR A 25 -30.65 -12.68 -68.84
CA THR A 25 -31.07 -13.82 -69.67
C THR A 25 -31.39 -13.33 -71.08
N PRO A 26 -30.90 -14.02 -72.13
CA PRO A 26 -31.28 -13.71 -73.50
C PRO A 26 -32.75 -14.07 -73.72
N ILE A 27 -33.49 -13.19 -74.40
CA ILE A 27 -34.82 -13.49 -74.92
C ILE A 27 -34.63 -13.93 -76.37
N PHE A 28 -34.77 -15.22 -76.63
CA PHE A 28 -34.85 -15.73 -77.99
C PHE A 28 -36.28 -15.55 -78.48
N ASN A 29 -36.53 -14.48 -79.24
CA ASN A 29 -37.78 -14.37 -79.98
C ASN A 29 -37.72 -15.37 -81.14
N ASN A 30 -38.38 -16.51 -80.97
CA ASN A 30 -38.69 -17.41 -82.08
C ASN A 30 -39.66 -16.69 -83.03
N TYR A 31 -39.13 -15.86 -83.93
CA TYR A 31 -39.82 -15.58 -85.19
C TYR A 31 -39.69 -16.83 -86.05
N GLY A 32 -40.47 -17.86 -85.70
CA GLY A 32 -40.71 -18.99 -86.58
C GLY A 32 -41.34 -18.43 -87.86
N CYS A 33 -40.58 -18.43 -88.95
CA CYS A 33 -41.08 -18.16 -90.28
C CYS A 33 -42.09 -19.27 -90.63
N GLY A 34 -43.36 -19.02 -90.34
CA GLY A 34 -44.44 -20.01 -90.46
C GLY A 34 -44.78 -20.46 -91.90
N LYS A 35 -43.93 -20.20 -92.89
CA LYS A 35 -44.21 -20.51 -94.31
C LYS A 35 -43.03 -20.94 -95.18
N CYS A 36 -41.86 -21.29 -94.62
CA CYS A 36 -40.75 -21.78 -95.44
C CYS A 36 -40.23 -23.12 -94.91
N GLY A 37 -40.72 -24.21 -95.50
CA GLY A 37 -40.10 -25.52 -95.38
C GLY A 37 -38.74 -25.52 -96.09
N VAL A 38 -37.75 -26.11 -95.43
CA VAL A 38 -36.42 -26.45 -95.99
C VAL A 38 -35.51 -25.23 -96.29
N CYS A 39 -34.63 -24.89 -95.36
CA CYS A 39 -33.48 -24.02 -95.63
C CYS A 39 -32.24 -24.87 -95.94
N TYR A 40 -31.87 -24.97 -97.22
CA TYR A 40 -30.54 -25.42 -97.66
C TYR A 40 -29.48 -24.32 -97.41
N PRO A 41 -28.22 -24.69 -97.15
CA PRO A 41 -27.19 -23.75 -96.71
C PRO A 41 -26.38 -23.22 -97.90
N HIS A 42 -26.92 -22.29 -98.70
CA HIS A 42 -26.08 -21.52 -99.63
C HIS A 42 -26.71 -20.18 -99.98
N SER A 43 -26.22 -19.11 -99.36
CA SER A 43 -25.94 -17.84 -100.06
C SER A 43 -25.25 -16.85 -99.12
N LYS A 44 -24.17 -16.26 -99.63
CA LYS A 44 -23.46 -15.14 -99.04
C LYS A 44 -24.33 -13.88 -99.13
N LEU A 45 -24.13 -12.98 -98.16
CA LEU A 45 -24.71 -11.63 -98.04
C LEU A 45 -26.20 -11.55 -97.67
N GLY A 46 -26.48 -11.73 -96.38
CA GLY A 46 -27.57 -11.05 -95.69
C GLY A 46 -27.00 -10.35 -94.46
N LYS A 47 -27.09 -9.01 -94.40
CA LYS A 47 -26.86 -8.26 -93.16
C LYS A 47 -27.99 -8.62 -92.19
N SER A 48 -27.77 -9.67 -91.40
CA SER A 48 -28.57 -9.95 -90.21
C SER A 48 -28.28 -8.86 -89.20
N SER A 49 -29.19 -7.89 -89.03
CA SER A 49 -29.19 -7.05 -87.84
C SER A 49 -29.77 -7.89 -86.71
N GLU A 50 -28.91 -8.64 -86.02
CA GLU A 50 -29.31 -9.43 -84.86
C GLU A 50 -29.66 -8.46 -83.72
N ILE A 51 -30.93 -8.12 -83.60
CA ILE A 51 -31.44 -7.40 -82.44
C ILE A 51 -31.57 -8.43 -81.32
N TYR A 52 -30.53 -8.52 -80.50
CA TYR A 52 -30.56 -9.29 -79.27
C TYR A 52 -31.36 -8.55 -78.20
N SER A 53 -32.47 -9.13 -77.77
CA SER A 53 -33.24 -8.63 -76.64
C SER A 53 -32.78 -9.33 -75.37
N PHE A 54 -32.43 -8.59 -74.33
CA PHE A 54 -32.03 -9.13 -73.03
C PHE A 54 -33.03 -8.71 -71.96
N ARG A 55 -33.41 -9.63 -71.07
CA ARG A 55 -34.14 -9.28 -69.85
C ARG A 55 -33.15 -9.24 -68.69
N MET A 56 -33.11 -8.12 -67.99
CA MET A 56 -32.34 -7.95 -66.78
C MET A 56 -33.28 -8.02 -65.58
N THR A 57 -33.03 -8.94 -64.67
CA THR A 57 -33.84 -9.10 -63.45
C THR A 57 -32.98 -8.78 -62.24
N ILE A 58 -33.48 -7.91 -61.35
CA ILE A 58 -32.80 -7.56 -60.11
C ILE A 58 -33.07 -8.66 -59.10
N VAL A 59 -32.02 -9.39 -58.70
CA VAL A 59 -32.12 -10.39 -57.64
C VAL A 59 -31.77 -9.68 -56.32
N ARG A 60 -32.76 -9.54 -55.44
CA ARG A 60 -32.54 -9.04 -54.08
C ARG A 60 -31.72 -10.09 -53.35
N THR A 61 -30.46 -9.80 -53.02
CA THR A 61 -29.69 -10.68 -52.13
C THR A 61 -30.31 -10.59 -50.74
N SER A 62 -31.12 -11.58 -50.38
CA SER A 62 -31.77 -11.69 -49.08
C SER A 62 -30.71 -11.68 -47.97
N ALA A 63 -30.61 -10.56 -47.27
CA ALA A 63 -30.44 -10.42 -45.82
C ALA A 63 -29.60 -11.45 -45.01
N LEU A 64 -28.58 -12.10 -45.58
CA LEU A 64 -27.74 -13.03 -44.81
C LEU A 64 -26.64 -12.31 -44.01
N HIS A 65 -26.38 -11.03 -44.27
CA HIS A 65 -25.27 -10.32 -43.63
C HIS A 65 -25.60 -9.75 -42.24
N ASN A 66 -26.88 -9.60 -41.87
CA ASN A 66 -27.27 -9.05 -40.57
C ASN A 66 -27.33 -10.09 -39.44
N SER A 67 -27.36 -11.39 -39.75
CA SER A 67 -27.34 -12.46 -38.73
C SER A 67 -25.96 -12.61 -38.08
N ILE A 68 -24.87 -12.42 -38.84
CA ILE A 68 -23.49 -12.59 -38.32
C ILE A 68 -23.09 -11.43 -37.40
N LYS A 69 -23.51 -10.19 -37.69
CA LYS A 69 -23.24 -9.04 -36.81
C LYS A 69 -24.01 -9.11 -35.49
N GLN A 70 -25.23 -9.68 -35.49
CA GLN A 70 -26.01 -9.90 -34.28
C GLN A 70 -25.48 -11.05 -33.39
N SER A 71 -24.68 -11.98 -33.93
CA SER A 71 -24.07 -13.03 -33.11
C SER A 71 -22.83 -12.52 -32.35
N ASN A 72 -22.01 -11.69 -33.00
CA ASN A 72 -20.74 -11.23 -32.41
C ASN A 72 -20.90 -10.28 -31.22
N TRP A 73 -21.96 -9.44 -31.18
CA TRP A 73 -22.18 -8.57 -30.02
C TRP A 73 -22.67 -9.37 -28.79
N LEU A 74 -23.50 -10.40 -28.98
CA LEU A 74 -23.93 -11.28 -27.89
C LEU A 74 -22.74 -12.02 -27.29
N ILE A 75 -21.82 -12.51 -28.14
CA ILE A 75 -20.58 -13.14 -27.69
C ILE A 75 -19.72 -12.13 -26.92
N ALA A 76 -19.56 -10.91 -27.42
CA ALA A 76 -18.79 -9.87 -26.74
C ALA A 76 -19.37 -9.50 -25.37
N VAL A 77 -20.70 -9.35 -25.27
CA VAL A 77 -21.38 -9.07 -24.00
C VAL A 77 -21.21 -10.23 -23.02
N LEU A 78 -21.31 -11.47 -23.49
CA LEU A 78 -21.14 -12.67 -22.65
C LEU A 78 -19.70 -12.79 -22.12
N VAL A 79 -18.69 -12.46 -22.94
CA VAL A 79 -17.28 -12.39 -22.51
C VAL A 79 -17.08 -11.33 -21.41
N VAL A 80 -17.67 -10.14 -21.57
CA VAL A 80 -17.56 -9.07 -20.57
C VAL A 80 -18.18 -9.49 -19.23
N ILE A 81 -19.34 -10.15 -19.26
CA ILE A 81 -20.01 -10.66 -18.05
C ILE A 81 -19.15 -11.70 -17.34
N VAL A 82 -18.54 -12.64 -18.09
CA VAL A 82 -17.67 -13.68 -17.52
C VAL A 82 -16.41 -13.07 -16.89
N VAL A 83 -15.78 -12.09 -17.54
CA VAL A 83 -14.61 -11.39 -16.99
C VAL A 83 -14.98 -10.65 -15.71
N LEU A 84 -16.12 -9.96 -15.68
CA LEU A 84 -16.61 -9.29 -14.46
C LEU A 84 -16.88 -10.29 -13.33
N ALA A 85 -17.51 -11.42 -13.61
CA ALA A 85 -17.75 -12.47 -12.61
C ALA A 85 -16.43 -13.03 -12.03
N LEU A 86 -15.43 -13.29 -12.88
CA LEU A 86 -14.12 -13.77 -12.45
C LEU A 86 -13.34 -12.75 -11.62
N THR A 87 -13.41 -11.46 -11.97
CA THR A 87 -12.77 -10.40 -11.18
C THR A 87 -13.42 -10.24 -9.81
N ILE A 88 -14.75 -10.26 -9.72
CA ILE A 88 -15.48 -10.23 -8.44
C ILE A 88 -15.12 -11.44 -7.59
N PHE A 89 -15.12 -12.64 -8.18
CA PHE A 89 -14.71 -13.87 -7.49
C PHE A 89 -13.28 -13.77 -6.95
N SER A 90 -12.34 -13.26 -7.75
CA SER A 90 -10.94 -13.06 -7.32
C SER A 90 -10.83 -12.07 -6.16
N ILE A 91 -11.59 -10.98 -6.18
CA ILE A 91 -11.62 -9.99 -5.09
C ILE A 91 -12.17 -10.63 -3.80
N VAL A 92 -13.25 -11.40 -3.89
CA VAL A 92 -13.85 -12.11 -2.74
C VAL A 92 -12.85 -13.09 -2.14
N VAL A 93 -12.16 -13.89 -2.96
CA VAL A 93 -11.10 -14.79 -2.51
C VAL A 93 -9.98 -14.03 -1.81
N ILE A 94 -9.51 -12.91 -2.37
CA ILE A 94 -8.47 -12.07 -1.74
C ILE A 94 -8.93 -11.52 -0.39
N ILE A 95 -10.19 -11.08 -0.27
CA ILE A 95 -10.74 -10.57 1.00
C ILE A 95 -10.81 -11.69 2.05
N ILE A 96 -11.30 -12.87 1.68
CA ILE A 96 -11.35 -14.04 2.57
C ILE A 96 -9.95 -14.45 2.99
N TRP A 97 -8.99 -14.48 2.05
CA TRP A 97 -7.60 -14.83 2.34
C TRP A 97 -6.95 -13.81 3.27
N LYS A 98 -7.17 -12.51 3.05
CA LYS A 98 -6.71 -11.44 3.96
C LYS A 98 -7.34 -11.56 5.35
N LYS A 99 -8.64 -11.88 5.43
CA LYS A 99 -9.35 -12.06 6.71
C LYS A 99 -8.81 -13.28 7.45
N LYS A 100 -8.62 -14.41 6.76
CA LYS A 100 -8.02 -15.63 7.36
C LYS A 100 -6.60 -15.37 7.87
N ARG A 101 -5.77 -14.68 7.08
CA ARG A 101 -4.40 -14.31 7.48
C ARG A 101 -4.34 -13.28 8.61
N ALA A 102 -5.40 -12.48 8.81
CA ALA A 102 -5.51 -11.57 9.95
C ALA A 102 -5.91 -12.32 11.24
N VAL A 103 -6.74 -13.36 11.11
CA VAL A 103 -7.11 -14.25 12.22
C VAL A 103 -5.94 -15.16 12.61
N GLU A 104 -5.22 -15.75 11.65
CA GLU A 104 -4.02 -16.55 11.91
C GLU A 104 -2.89 -15.72 12.56
N LYS A 105 -2.84 -14.40 12.32
CA LYS A 105 -1.92 -13.48 13.02
C LYS A 105 -2.41 -13.04 14.40
N ALA A 106 -3.67 -13.24 14.74
CA ALA A 106 -4.20 -13.00 16.07
C ALA A 106 -4.01 -14.23 16.99
N GLU A 107 -3.72 -15.40 16.39
CA GLU A 107 -3.55 -16.69 17.07
C GLU A 107 -2.12 -17.25 16.93
N GLU A 108 -1.09 -16.43 16.72
CA GLU A 108 0.27 -16.89 17.04
C GLU A 108 0.35 -17.01 18.57
N PRO A 109 0.43 -18.24 19.13
CA PRO A 109 0.78 -18.37 20.53
C PRO A 109 2.16 -17.75 20.67
N ASN A 110 2.27 -16.70 21.47
CA ASN A 110 3.52 -16.27 22.05
C ASN A 110 4.13 -17.51 22.72
N ILE A 111 5.00 -18.22 22.01
CA ILE A 111 5.89 -19.24 22.58
C ILE A 111 6.94 -18.45 23.35
N ILE A 112 6.51 -17.86 24.47
CA ILE A 112 7.40 -17.36 25.50
C ILE A 112 8.18 -18.59 25.96
N PRO A 113 9.52 -18.56 25.98
CA PRO A 113 10.28 -19.62 26.63
C PRO A 113 9.79 -19.70 28.08
N LYS A 114 9.07 -20.79 28.40
CA LYS A 114 8.47 -21.05 29.71
C LYS A 114 9.54 -20.85 30.79
N GLY A 115 9.36 -19.85 31.64
CA GLY A 115 10.10 -19.71 32.91
C GLY A 115 10.67 -18.34 33.23
N ARG A 116 10.70 -17.35 32.32
CA ARG A 116 11.21 -16.01 32.64
C ARG A 116 10.09 -15.04 33.04
N PRO A 117 10.24 -14.28 34.14
CA PRO A 117 9.29 -13.23 34.48
C PRO A 117 9.38 -12.09 33.45
N VAL A 118 8.22 -11.56 33.07
CA VAL A 118 8.13 -10.39 32.19
C VAL A 118 8.46 -9.13 33.00
N THR A 119 9.39 -8.31 32.50
CA THR A 119 9.78 -7.06 33.15
C THR A 119 8.79 -5.96 32.81
N GLU A 120 8.14 -5.38 33.83
CA GLU A 120 7.27 -4.22 33.64
C GLU A 120 8.09 -2.94 33.50
N VAL A 121 7.86 -2.23 32.39
CA VAL A 121 8.64 -1.06 31.98
C VAL A 121 7.71 0.14 31.79
N PHE A 122 7.95 1.22 32.54
CA PHE A 122 7.32 2.51 32.27
C PHE A 122 8.19 3.36 31.35
N ILE A 123 7.60 4.00 30.33
CA ILE A 123 8.33 4.92 29.45
C ILE A 123 7.94 6.36 29.79
N ALA A 124 8.78 7.03 30.56
CA ALA A 124 8.70 8.45 30.82
C ALA A 124 9.24 9.22 29.61
N HIS A 125 8.43 10.08 29.01
CA HIS A 125 8.84 10.86 27.84
C HIS A 125 8.12 12.20 27.78
N GLY A 126 8.77 13.16 27.10
CA GLY A 126 8.15 14.42 26.71
C GLY A 126 7.31 14.22 25.45
N SER A 127 6.05 14.63 25.50
CA SER A 127 5.18 14.63 24.32
C SER A 127 5.32 15.98 23.59
N HIS A 128 6.36 16.13 22.78
CA HIS A 128 6.60 17.38 22.03
C HIS A 128 5.63 17.53 20.84
N CYS A 129 5.52 16.49 20.01
CA CYS A 129 4.64 16.46 18.84
C CYS A 129 4.16 15.03 18.57
N LYS A 130 3.20 14.87 17.66
CA LYS A 130 2.63 13.56 17.30
C LYS A 130 3.68 12.59 16.75
N ASP A 131 4.66 13.08 15.99
CA ASP A 131 5.73 12.23 15.45
C ASP A 131 6.64 11.68 16.57
N CYS A 132 6.94 12.49 17.60
CA CYS A 132 7.66 12.01 18.78
C CYS A 132 6.85 10.94 19.53
N GLU A 133 5.55 11.18 19.75
CA GLU A 133 4.65 10.20 20.39
C GLU A 133 4.59 8.88 19.60
N ASP A 134 4.52 8.95 18.27
CA ASP A 134 4.49 7.77 17.41
C ASP A 134 5.83 7.01 17.39
N ALA A 135 6.96 7.71 17.57
CA ALA A 135 8.27 7.10 17.76
C ALA A 135 8.34 6.37 19.11
N VAL A 136 7.92 7.03 20.19
CA VAL A 136 7.86 6.45 21.54
C VAL A 136 6.97 5.19 21.55
N LEU A 137 5.78 5.27 20.93
CA LEU A 137 4.91 4.10 20.83
C LEU A 137 5.58 2.96 20.06
N SER A 138 6.39 3.25 19.05
CA SER A 138 7.10 2.22 18.29
C SER A 138 8.18 1.55 19.13
N VAL A 139 8.82 2.28 20.05
CA VAL A 139 9.74 1.70 21.05
C VAL A 139 8.97 0.77 21.98
N ALA A 140 7.86 1.24 22.58
CA ALA A 140 7.02 0.40 23.45
C ALA A 140 6.55 -0.88 22.73
N THR A 141 6.05 -0.70 21.51
CA THR A 141 5.56 -1.76 20.64
C THR A 141 6.66 -2.76 20.29
N TYR A 142 7.89 -2.32 20.09
CA TYR A 142 9.04 -3.20 19.86
C TYR A 142 9.35 -4.02 21.12
N LEU A 143 9.47 -3.35 22.27
CA LEU A 143 9.77 -3.98 23.55
C LEU A 143 8.70 -5.02 23.93
N ASP A 144 7.42 -4.72 23.75
CA ASP A 144 6.31 -5.66 23.99
C ASP A 144 6.39 -6.91 23.09
N THR A 145 6.86 -6.74 21.85
CA THR A 145 6.98 -7.86 20.90
C THR A 145 8.05 -8.86 21.31
N THR A 146 9.02 -8.43 22.13
CA THR A 146 10.04 -9.36 22.63
C THR A 146 9.44 -10.43 23.55
N GLY A 147 8.25 -10.19 24.11
CA GLY A 147 7.64 -11.07 25.13
C GLY A 147 8.38 -11.07 26.47
N LEU A 148 9.48 -10.33 26.59
CA LEU A 148 10.30 -10.21 27.80
C LEU A 148 10.01 -8.93 28.58
N CYS A 149 9.45 -7.93 27.91
CA CYS A 149 9.06 -6.65 28.48
C CYS A 149 7.54 -6.47 28.35
N LYS A 150 6.94 -5.84 29.35
CA LYS A 150 5.57 -5.32 29.29
C LYS A 150 5.64 -3.81 29.51
N CYS A 151 5.47 -3.08 28.43
CA CYS A 151 5.57 -1.64 28.40
C CYS A 151 4.24 -1.00 28.76
N ILE A 152 4.33 -0.02 29.65
CA ILE A 152 3.25 0.89 29.98
C ILE A 152 3.62 2.21 29.32
N PRO A 153 3.19 2.47 28.07
CA PRO A 153 3.44 3.75 27.44
C PRO A 153 2.70 4.84 28.23
N ASN A 154 3.28 6.04 28.27
CA ASN A 154 2.57 7.20 28.79
C ASN A 154 1.25 7.35 28.03
N LEU A 155 0.15 7.38 28.79
CA LEU A 155 -1.21 7.18 28.29
C LEU A 155 -1.57 8.23 27.22
N ARG A 156 -2.00 7.76 26.05
CA ARG A 156 -2.70 8.56 25.02
C ARG A 156 -4.02 9.18 25.52
N SER A 157 -4.46 8.84 26.73
CA SER A 157 -5.80 9.13 27.26
C SER A 157 -5.80 9.96 28.55
N LEU A 158 -4.67 10.57 28.92
CA LEU A 158 -4.72 11.53 30.04
C LEU A 158 -5.60 12.73 29.66
N PRO A 159 -6.42 13.23 30.61
CA PRO A 159 -7.30 14.36 30.33
C PRO A 159 -6.53 15.57 29.81
N LYS A 160 -7.20 16.38 28.98
CA LYS A 160 -6.64 17.62 28.40
C LYS A 160 -6.23 18.65 29.45
N GLU A 161 -6.59 18.44 30.71
CA GLU A 161 -6.26 19.31 31.82
C GLU A 161 -5.44 18.54 32.86
N TRP A 162 -4.49 19.24 33.48
CA TRP A 162 -3.73 18.71 34.60
C TRP A 162 -4.66 18.42 35.77
N SER A 163 -4.58 17.23 36.34
CA SER A 163 -5.34 16.84 37.52
C SER A 163 -4.46 16.16 38.56
N PRO A 164 -4.77 16.25 39.86
CA PRO A 164 -4.06 15.51 40.92
C PRO A 164 -3.99 14.00 40.65
N SER A 165 -4.97 13.45 39.93
CA SER A 165 -4.95 12.06 39.48
C SER A 165 -3.86 11.74 38.45
N GLN A 166 -3.39 12.72 37.65
CA GLN A 166 -2.25 12.51 36.74
C GLN A 166 -0.94 12.41 37.52
N THR A 167 -0.75 13.29 38.50
CA THR A 167 0.37 13.27 39.45
C THR A 167 0.49 11.90 40.12
N GLN A 168 -0.61 11.45 40.75
CA GLN A 168 -0.67 10.16 41.43
C GLN A 168 -0.50 8.98 40.44
N TYR A 169 -0.96 9.13 39.20
CA TYR A 169 -0.73 8.12 38.17
C TYR A 169 0.77 7.94 37.90
N TYR A 170 1.52 9.02 37.67
CA TYR A 170 2.96 8.94 37.40
C TYR A 170 3.73 8.37 38.58
N GLU A 171 3.41 8.79 39.80
CA GLU A 171 3.98 8.22 41.03
C GLU A 171 3.76 6.72 41.10
N ASN A 172 2.51 6.28 40.92
CA ASN A 172 2.16 4.86 40.92
C ASN A 172 2.89 4.06 39.83
N GLN A 173 3.03 4.61 38.61
CA GLN A 173 3.73 3.91 37.53
C GLN A 173 5.22 3.79 37.80
N ILE A 174 5.83 4.89 38.25
CA ILE A 174 7.25 4.90 38.61
C ILE A 174 7.48 3.93 39.77
N GLU A 175 6.66 3.95 40.83
CA GLU A 175 6.79 3.06 41.98
C GLU A 175 6.66 1.57 41.60
N LYS A 176 5.63 1.20 40.83
CA LYS A 176 5.31 -0.19 40.51
C LYS A 176 6.24 -0.83 39.49
N CYS A 177 6.73 -0.05 38.51
CA CYS A 177 7.52 -0.62 37.42
C CYS A 177 8.94 -0.98 37.87
N GLN A 178 9.42 -2.13 37.39
CA GLN A 178 10.78 -2.61 37.70
C GLN A 178 11.85 -1.75 37.02
N LYS A 179 11.55 -1.26 35.81
CA LYS A 179 12.41 -0.36 35.05
C LYS A 179 11.62 0.84 34.55
N VAL A 180 12.28 1.99 34.49
CA VAL A 180 11.74 3.24 33.96
C VAL A 180 12.67 3.75 32.88
N ILE A 181 12.21 3.73 31.63
CA ILE A 181 12.92 4.33 30.51
C ILE A 181 12.62 5.83 30.51
N VAL A 182 13.66 6.65 30.55
CA VAL A 182 13.55 8.11 30.40
C VAL A 182 13.95 8.45 28.96
N LEU A 183 12.96 8.62 28.09
CA LEU A 183 13.15 8.73 26.65
C LEU A 183 13.18 10.19 26.19
N PHE A 184 14.34 10.62 25.68
CA PHE A 184 14.57 11.93 25.10
C PHE A 184 14.34 11.88 23.59
N THR A 185 13.36 12.66 23.11
CA THR A 185 13.01 12.74 21.68
C THR A 185 13.36 14.09 21.05
N VAL A 186 13.72 15.07 21.88
CA VAL A 186 14.08 16.44 21.51
C VAL A 186 15.18 16.93 22.45
N ASN A 187 15.98 17.89 21.99
CA ASN A 187 16.93 18.63 22.83
C ASN A 187 16.16 19.57 23.78
N GLU A 188 16.75 19.89 24.94
CA GLU A 188 16.20 20.85 25.92
C GLU A 188 15.89 22.23 25.31
N ASN A 189 16.58 22.63 24.25
CA ASN A 189 16.37 23.90 23.55
C ASN A 189 15.14 23.92 22.62
N HIS A 190 14.36 22.83 22.53
CA HIS A 190 13.21 22.78 21.65
C HIS A 190 11.93 23.20 22.36
N GLU A 191 11.23 24.20 21.81
CA GLU A 191 9.95 24.67 22.33
C GLU A 191 8.87 23.59 22.22
N PHE A 192 8.15 23.35 23.31
CA PHE A 192 6.99 22.47 23.31
C PHE A 192 5.81 23.14 22.62
N GLU A 193 5.09 22.39 21.78
CA GLU A 193 3.86 22.89 21.14
C GLU A 193 2.70 23.00 22.15
N ASP A 194 2.80 22.33 23.30
CA ASP A 194 1.76 22.25 24.32
C ASP A 194 2.36 22.35 25.74
N ASN A 195 2.02 23.45 26.43
CA ASN A 195 2.49 23.75 27.78
C ASN A 195 2.11 22.67 28.81
N ILE A 196 1.02 21.92 28.60
CA ILE A 196 0.62 20.87 29.55
C ILE A 196 1.52 19.65 29.39
N LYS A 197 1.82 19.26 28.14
CA LYS A 197 2.73 18.13 27.87
C LYS A 197 4.13 18.41 28.39
N GLU A 198 4.59 19.66 28.31
CA GLU A 198 5.83 20.10 28.91
C GLU A 198 5.81 19.96 30.44
N ARG A 199 4.78 20.49 31.10
CA ARG A 199 4.60 20.38 32.57
C ARG A 199 4.58 18.93 33.02
N ASN A 200 3.90 18.05 32.29
CA ASN A 200 3.85 16.61 32.58
C ASN A 200 5.24 15.98 32.58
N PHE A 201 6.08 16.37 31.60
CA PHE A 201 7.42 15.83 31.51
C PHE A 201 8.35 16.42 32.57
N ILE A 202 8.24 17.72 32.87
CA ILE A 202 8.96 18.34 33.98
C ILE A 202 8.62 17.65 35.29
N TYR A 203 7.34 17.34 35.53
CA TYR A 203 6.90 16.62 36.71
C TYR A 203 7.54 15.22 36.81
N GLN A 204 7.47 14.44 35.72
CA GLN A 204 8.13 13.13 35.66
C GLN A 204 9.63 13.23 35.94
N LYS A 205 10.33 14.21 35.34
CA LYS A 205 11.76 14.45 35.60
C LYS A 205 12.03 14.74 37.08
N ASN A 206 11.19 15.53 37.73
CA ASN A 206 11.34 15.87 39.15
C ASN A 206 11.11 14.66 40.06
N LEU A 207 10.14 13.80 39.74
CA LEU A 207 9.92 12.53 40.46
C LEU A 207 11.11 11.57 40.30
N ILE A 208 11.62 11.42 39.08
CA ILE A 208 12.79 10.59 38.83
C ILE A 208 14.00 11.15 39.59
N ARG A 209 14.18 12.46 39.57
CA ARG A 209 15.26 13.14 40.29
C ARG A 209 15.15 12.92 41.80
N SER A 210 13.97 13.04 42.40
CA SER A 210 13.79 12.81 43.84
C SER A 210 14.08 11.37 44.24
N GLU A 211 13.64 10.39 43.44
CA GLU A 211 13.92 8.97 43.71
C GLU A 211 15.41 8.64 43.55
N LEU A 212 16.09 9.24 42.57
CA LEU A 212 17.54 9.11 42.41
C LEU A 212 18.33 9.74 43.56
N LEU A 213 17.85 10.84 44.13
CA LEU A 213 18.47 11.44 45.32
C LEU A 213 18.29 10.55 46.56
N ALA A 214 17.15 9.86 46.68
CA ALA A 214 16.91 8.92 47.78
C ALA A 214 17.69 7.60 47.63
N ASN A 215 17.84 7.09 46.40
CA ASN A 215 18.57 5.86 46.12
C ASN A 215 19.47 6.01 44.88
N TYR A 216 20.64 6.61 45.08
CA TYR A 216 21.57 6.90 44.00
C TYR A 216 22.06 5.66 43.25
N SER A 217 22.20 4.51 43.92
CA SER A 217 22.67 3.25 43.32
C SER A 217 21.65 2.53 42.45
N THR A 218 20.40 2.99 42.41
CA THR A 218 19.34 2.31 41.66
C THR A 218 19.67 2.17 40.17
N THR A 219 19.37 0.99 39.59
CA THR A 219 19.45 0.70 38.15
C THR A 219 18.09 0.74 37.46
N LYS A 220 17.07 1.23 38.18
CA LYS A 220 15.68 1.34 37.73
C LYS A 220 15.54 2.31 36.57
N PHE A 221 16.21 3.46 36.64
CA PHE A 221 16.12 4.53 35.65
C PHE A 221 17.14 4.35 34.53
N ILE A 222 16.65 4.32 33.30
CA ILE A 222 17.43 4.05 32.09
C ILE A 222 17.27 5.25 31.14
N PRO A 223 18.28 6.13 31.02
CA PRO A 223 18.24 7.21 30.03
C PRO A 223 18.37 6.65 28.62
N VAL A 224 17.47 7.05 27.74
CA VAL A 224 17.44 6.63 26.33
C VAL A 224 17.22 7.85 25.46
N TYR A 225 17.99 7.98 24.39
CA TYR A 225 17.90 9.11 23.46
C TYR A 225 17.82 8.61 22.02
N MET A 226 17.28 9.43 21.12
CA MET A 226 17.27 9.12 19.70
C MET A 226 18.66 9.38 19.08
N ASP A 227 19.10 8.60 18.10
CA ASP A 227 20.44 8.67 17.48
C ASP A 227 20.81 10.04 16.87
N PHE A 228 19.81 10.90 16.65
CA PHE A 228 20.02 12.27 16.18
C PHE A 228 20.26 13.29 17.31
N LEU A 229 20.15 12.86 18.57
CA LEU A 229 20.47 13.62 19.76
C LEU A 229 21.86 13.23 20.28
N SER A 230 22.43 14.09 21.11
CA SER A 230 23.70 13.85 21.79
C SER A 230 23.46 13.25 23.18
N ASP A 231 24.44 12.51 23.69
CA ASP A 231 24.46 12.10 25.10
C ASP A 231 24.52 13.31 26.05
N LEU A 232 25.03 14.44 25.57
CA LEU A 232 25.02 15.73 26.28
C LEU A 232 23.59 16.25 26.53
N ASP A 233 22.61 15.84 25.72
CA ASP A 233 21.20 16.21 25.87
C ASP A 233 20.52 15.45 27.03
N ILE A 234 21.20 14.47 27.62
CA ILE A 234 20.74 13.79 28.83
C ILE A 234 20.94 14.73 30.03
N PRO A 235 19.89 14.96 30.85
CA PRO A 235 19.99 15.75 32.07
C PRO A 235 21.11 15.27 32.99
N SER A 236 21.83 16.21 33.59
CA SER A 236 23.02 15.92 34.41
C SER A 236 22.79 14.88 35.50
N PHE A 237 21.61 14.87 36.13
CA PHE A 237 21.25 13.90 37.17
C PHE A 237 21.11 12.45 36.67
N LEU A 238 21.01 12.23 35.35
CA LEU A 238 20.98 10.92 34.70
C LEU A 238 22.28 10.57 33.98
N ARG A 239 23.22 11.51 33.80
CA ARG A 239 24.45 11.27 33.00
C ARG A 239 25.34 10.16 33.53
N ASN A 240 25.33 9.91 34.85
CA ASN A 240 26.11 8.83 35.46
C ASN A 240 25.44 7.45 35.30
N LYS A 241 24.29 7.38 34.64
CA LYS A 241 23.59 6.12 34.35
C LYS A 241 23.94 5.65 32.94
N LYS A 242 23.95 4.33 32.75
CA LYS A 242 24.15 3.73 31.42
C LYS A 242 23.01 4.17 30.49
N SER A 243 23.37 4.82 29.40
CA SER A 243 22.43 5.33 28.40
C SER A 243 22.44 4.50 27.12
N PHE A 244 21.36 4.60 26.35
CA PHE A 244 21.19 3.90 25.08
C PHE A 244 20.68 4.82 23.98
N SER A 245 21.29 4.71 22.81
CA SER A 245 20.94 5.44 21.59
C SER A 245 20.01 4.60 20.72
N LEU A 246 18.87 5.15 20.30
CA LEU A 246 17.89 4.47 19.46
C LEU A 246 17.85 5.00 18.03
N PRO A 247 17.73 4.09 17.03
CA PRO A 247 17.48 2.65 17.15
C PRO A 247 18.75 1.79 17.26
N SER A 248 19.94 2.39 17.22
CA SER A 248 21.21 1.67 17.11
C SER A 248 21.45 0.63 18.20
N GLN A 249 21.11 0.94 19.45
CA GLN A 249 21.38 0.11 20.64
C GLN A 249 20.12 -0.55 21.20
N LEU A 250 19.10 -0.75 20.36
CA LEU A 250 17.80 -1.27 20.79
C LEU A 250 17.89 -2.69 21.38
N THR A 251 18.76 -3.55 20.83
CA THR A 251 18.97 -4.91 21.35
C THR A 251 19.69 -4.88 22.69
N GLU A 252 20.73 -4.05 22.83
CA GLU A 252 21.46 -3.85 24.07
C GLU A 252 20.56 -3.29 25.18
N LEU A 253 19.61 -2.41 24.83
CA LEU A 253 18.60 -1.91 25.74
C LEU A 253 17.71 -3.03 26.27
N VAL A 254 17.22 -3.92 25.40
CA VAL A 254 16.40 -5.09 25.81
C VAL A 254 17.18 -5.97 26.79
N LEU A 255 18.42 -6.34 26.44
CA LEU A 255 19.28 -7.17 27.31
C LEU A 255 19.52 -6.50 28.66
N TYR A 256 19.74 -5.18 28.67
CA TYR A 256 19.95 -4.43 29.89
C TYR A 256 18.69 -4.35 30.78
N ILE A 257 17.49 -4.23 30.18
CA ILE A 257 16.22 -4.23 30.91
C ILE A 257 16.02 -5.56 31.65
N ILE A 258 16.28 -6.68 30.96
CA ILE A 258 16.10 -8.03 31.51
C ILE A 258 17.28 -8.51 32.38
N GLY A 259 18.34 -7.71 32.49
CA GLY A 259 19.52 -8.02 33.31
C GLY A 259 20.46 -9.07 32.70
N GLU A 260 20.40 -9.30 31.39
CA GLU A 260 21.27 -10.25 30.69
C GLU A 260 22.60 -9.59 30.28
N PRO A 261 23.73 -10.31 30.40
CA PRO A 261 25.00 -9.82 29.89
C PRO A 261 24.97 -9.75 28.36
N VAL A 262 25.60 -8.72 27.80
CA VAL A 262 25.87 -8.66 26.36
C VAL A 262 26.91 -9.75 26.04
N CYS A 263 26.47 -10.92 25.56
CA CYS A 263 27.41 -12.01 25.29
C CYS A 263 28.29 -11.69 24.07
N LYS A 264 29.51 -12.23 24.09
CA LYS A 264 30.42 -12.27 22.93
C LYS A 264 29.92 -13.33 21.92
N PRO A 265 30.22 -13.21 20.62
CA PRO A 265 29.51 -13.87 19.51
C PRO A 265 29.66 -15.41 19.37
N VAL A 266 30.10 -16.13 20.40
CA VAL A 266 30.60 -17.52 20.23
C VAL A 266 29.64 -18.60 20.77
N SER A 267 28.55 -18.26 21.45
CA SER A 267 27.58 -19.26 21.92
C SER A 267 26.17 -18.68 22.06
N ALA A 268 25.15 -19.48 21.67
CA ALA A 268 23.70 -19.33 21.88
C ALA A 268 23.30 -18.07 22.69
N CYS A 269 23.42 -16.90 22.07
CA CYS A 269 23.28 -15.64 22.77
C CYS A 269 21.82 -15.16 22.64
N PRO A 270 21.19 -14.67 23.72
CA PRO A 270 19.87 -14.03 23.64
C PRO A 270 19.82 -12.89 22.61
N ARG A 271 20.96 -12.24 22.36
CA ARG A 271 21.13 -11.24 21.30
C ARG A 271 20.83 -11.82 19.91
N GLN A 272 21.38 -12.99 19.62
CA GLN A 272 21.23 -13.64 18.33
C GLN A 272 19.78 -14.04 18.06
N SER A 273 19.07 -14.55 19.08
CA SER A 273 17.63 -14.84 18.96
C SER A 273 16.78 -13.58 18.70
N LEU A 274 17.15 -12.42 19.25
CA LEU A 274 16.44 -11.16 19.02
C LEU A 274 16.72 -10.59 17.63
N GLU A 275 17.94 -10.77 17.11
CA GLU A 275 18.36 -10.29 15.79
C GLU A 275 17.88 -11.20 14.64
N GLU A 276 17.65 -12.50 14.91
CA GLU A 276 17.14 -13.47 13.94
C GLU A 276 15.60 -13.49 13.82
N ASP A 277 14.88 -12.91 14.80
CA ASP A 277 13.41 -12.80 14.73
C ASP A 277 12.98 -11.79 13.66
N GLY A 278 12.42 -12.31 12.56
CA GLY A 278 11.93 -11.50 11.44
C GLY A 278 10.84 -10.49 11.82
N SER A 279 10.04 -10.76 12.86
CA SER A 279 9.02 -9.84 13.35
C SER A 279 9.63 -8.64 14.08
N LEU A 280 10.66 -8.88 14.91
CA LEU A 280 11.42 -7.84 15.61
C LEU A 280 12.22 -7.00 14.62
N MET A 281 12.90 -7.64 13.67
CA MET A 281 13.65 -6.93 12.62
C MET A 281 12.75 -6.02 11.77
N LYS A 282 11.53 -6.45 11.47
CA LYS A 282 10.55 -5.60 10.79
C LYS A 282 10.15 -4.39 11.64
N ARG A 283 9.90 -4.57 12.94
CA ARG A 283 9.54 -3.47 13.85
C ARG A 283 10.71 -2.51 14.08
N LYS A 284 11.94 -3.02 14.18
CA LYS A 284 13.18 -2.22 14.23
C LYS A 284 13.30 -1.31 13.00
N LYS A 285 13.10 -1.84 11.79
CA LYS A 285 13.10 -1.05 10.55
C LYS A 285 12.02 0.03 10.52
N ILE A 286 10.83 -0.25 11.07
CA ILE A 286 9.77 0.75 11.20
C ILE A 286 10.19 1.87 12.15
N LEU A 287 10.79 1.53 13.29
CA LEU A 287 11.32 2.50 14.25
C LEU A 287 12.44 3.35 13.61
N GLU A 288 13.38 2.73 12.91
CA GLU A 288 14.43 3.42 12.14
C GLU A 288 13.86 4.44 11.15
N GLY A 289 12.86 4.04 10.35
CA GLY A 289 12.19 4.93 9.42
C GLY A 289 11.51 6.11 10.13
N LYS A 290 10.86 5.88 11.27
CA LYS A 290 10.22 6.94 12.06
C LYS A 290 11.24 7.91 12.65
N ILE A 291 12.33 7.41 13.24
CA ILE A 291 13.39 8.23 13.82
C ILE A 291 14.09 9.07 12.75
N LYS A 292 14.36 8.49 11.58
CA LYS A 292 14.94 9.22 10.44
C LYS A 292 14.01 10.35 9.97
N ASN A 293 12.72 10.07 9.83
CA ASN A 293 11.73 11.09 9.44
C ASN A 293 11.60 12.19 10.50
N LEU A 294 11.63 11.81 11.78
CA LEU A 294 11.57 12.75 12.90
C LEU A 294 12.77 13.71 12.87
N ASN A 295 13.98 13.19 12.67
CA ASN A 295 15.19 13.99 12.54
C ASN A 295 15.07 15.02 11.40
N VAL A 296 14.63 14.59 10.22
CA VAL A 296 14.44 15.49 9.07
C VAL A 296 13.44 16.62 9.39
N LYS A 297 12.35 16.30 10.08
CA LYS A 297 11.34 17.30 10.51
C LYS A 297 11.92 18.29 11.52
N HIS A 298 12.61 17.80 12.56
CA HIS A 298 13.22 18.67 13.57
C HIS A 298 14.29 19.58 12.96
N GLN A 299 15.18 19.05 12.11
CA GLN A 299 16.18 19.86 11.40
C GLN A 299 15.53 20.93 10.51
N LYS A 300 14.42 20.61 9.84
CA LYS A 300 13.67 21.59 9.05
C LYS A 300 13.09 22.71 9.94
N LYS A 301 12.47 22.36 11.08
CA LYS A 301 11.90 23.32 12.04
C LYS A 301 12.99 24.26 12.60
N LEU A 302 14.14 23.71 12.99
CA LEU A 302 15.29 24.48 13.48
C LEU A 302 15.85 25.43 12.42
N ARG A 303 15.97 25.00 11.16
CA ARG A 303 16.43 25.89 10.07
C ARG A 303 15.46 27.06 9.84
N VAL A 304 14.16 26.80 9.90
CA VAL A 304 13.14 27.87 9.78
C VAL A 304 13.23 28.85 10.96
N GLN A 305 13.36 28.35 12.19
CA GLN A 305 13.55 29.20 13.37
C GLN A 305 14.80 30.08 13.26
N ASN A 306 15.94 29.49 12.89
CA ASN A 306 17.19 30.24 12.73
C ASN A 306 17.10 31.32 11.64
N ASN A 307 16.46 31.02 10.51
CA ASN A 307 16.25 32.00 9.44
C ASN A 307 15.34 33.15 9.90
N ASN A 308 14.30 32.85 10.68
CA ASN A 308 13.42 33.87 11.23
C ASN A 308 14.13 34.76 12.26
N MET A 309 14.97 34.18 13.13
CA MET A 309 15.77 34.97 14.07
C MET A 309 16.77 35.87 13.33
N LEU A 310 17.45 35.36 12.30
CA LEU A 310 18.35 36.17 11.48
C LEU A 310 17.60 37.33 10.82
N ALA A 311 16.39 37.10 10.33
CA ALA A 311 15.55 38.15 9.75
C ALA A 311 15.05 39.19 10.76
N GLN A 312 15.01 38.87 12.07
CA GLN A 312 14.67 39.83 13.13
C GLN A 312 15.88 40.63 13.60
N VAL A 313 17.10 40.12 13.40
CA VAL A 313 18.35 40.77 13.79
C VAL A 313 18.83 41.78 12.73
N VAL A 314 18.49 41.53 11.46
CA VAL A 314 18.78 42.42 10.31
C VAL A 314 17.73 43.52 10.19
#